data_AF-S4NXZ9-F1
#
_entry.id   AF-S4NXZ9-F1
#
_cell.length_a   1.000
_cell.length_b   1.000
_cell.length_c   1.000
_cell.angle_alpha   90.00
_cell.angle_beta   90.00
_cell.angle_gamma   90.00
#
_symmetry.space_group_name_H-M   'P 1'
#
loop_
_entity.id
_entity.type
_entity.pdbx_description
1 polymer ?
#
loop_
_entity_poly.entity_id
_entity_poly.type
_entity_poly.pdbx_seq_one_letter_code
_entity_poly.pdbx_strand_id
1 'polypeptide(L)'
;MNGGPLCRCSARARRNGIRHGVYTGEQQFPKCIPTQSNIEKLYHYRITVSPPTNFLIKAPTIIGHDEHEFLFSGFSMFSHYK
;
A
#
# COMPACT_ATOMS: atom_id res chain seq x y z
N MET A 1 16.93 -10.88 -10.38
CA MET A 1 16.88 -9.40 -10.36
C MET A 1 18.30 -8.86 -10.50
N ASN A 2 18.46 -7.67 -11.06
CA ASN A 2 19.70 -6.97 -11.47
C ASN A 2 20.51 -7.61 -12.64
N GLY A 3 20.37 -8.91 -12.92
CA GLY A 3 21.07 -9.58 -14.03
C GLY A 3 20.19 -10.41 -14.97
N GLY A 4 18.90 -10.09 -15.09
CA GLY A 4 17.95 -10.85 -15.92
C GLY A 4 16.52 -10.85 -15.34
N PRO A 5 15.59 -11.62 -15.94
CA PRO A 5 14.19 -11.60 -15.53
C PRO A 5 14.06 -11.99 -14.05
N LEU A 6 13.12 -11.35 -13.35
CA LEU A 6 12.87 -11.60 -11.92
C LEU A 6 12.52 -13.07 -11.65
N CYS A 7 11.89 -13.72 -12.62
CA CYS A 7 11.44 -15.09 -12.55
C CYS A 7 11.67 -15.81 -13.88
N ARG A 8 12.11 -17.06 -13.84
CA ARG A 8 12.27 -17.97 -15.00
C ARG A 8 11.29 -19.15 -14.98
N CYS A 9 10.27 -19.11 -14.13
CA CYS A 9 9.24 -20.15 -14.05
C CYS A 9 8.44 -20.23 -15.35
N SER A 10 7.91 -21.41 -15.63
CA SER A 10 6.99 -21.62 -16.76
C SER A 10 5.71 -20.78 -16.61
N ALA A 11 4.98 -20.57 -17.72
CA ALA A 11 3.71 -19.85 -17.68
C ALA A 11 2.69 -20.47 -16.72
N ARG A 12 2.68 -21.81 -16.60
CA ARG A 12 1.82 -22.53 -15.65
C ARG A 12 2.24 -22.27 -14.20
N ALA A 13 3.54 -22.33 -13.92
CA ALA A 13 4.06 -22.10 -12.58
C ALA A 13 3.86 -20.64 -12.14
N ARG A 14 3.88 -19.65 -13.05
CA ARG A 14 3.61 -18.25 -12.70
C ARG A 14 2.19 -17.97 -12.20
N ARG A 15 1.22 -18.85 -12.52
CA ARG A 15 -0.16 -18.72 -12.04
C ARG A 15 -0.35 -19.20 -10.60
N ASN A 16 0.64 -19.86 -10.02
CA ASN A 16 0.57 -20.45 -8.70
C ASN A 16 1.83 -20.08 -7.90
N GLY A 17 1.67 -19.59 -6.69
CA GLY A 17 2.78 -19.39 -5.78
C GLY A 17 2.84 -18.00 -5.18
N ILE A 18 3.19 -17.96 -3.90
CA ILE A 18 3.20 -16.75 -3.08
C ILE A 18 4.15 -15.67 -3.61
N ARG A 19 5.27 -16.06 -4.25
CA ARG A 19 6.21 -15.12 -4.88
C ARG A 19 5.68 -14.49 -6.18
N HIS A 20 4.56 -14.99 -6.70
CA HIS A 20 3.83 -14.44 -7.84
C HIS A 20 2.58 -13.65 -7.42
N GLY A 21 2.40 -13.40 -6.12
CA GLY A 21 1.24 -12.68 -5.59
C GLY A 21 -0.05 -13.52 -5.59
N VAL A 22 0.08 -14.85 -5.64
CA VAL A 22 -1.08 -15.77 -5.59
C VAL A 22 -1.17 -16.35 -4.19
N TYR A 23 -2.12 -15.83 -3.40
CA TYR A 23 -2.38 -16.25 -2.04
C TYR A 23 -3.58 -17.20 -2.00
N THR A 24 -3.39 -18.40 -1.45
CA THR A 24 -4.44 -19.42 -1.39
C THR A 24 -5.60 -18.93 -0.52
N GLY A 25 -6.82 -18.98 -1.06
CA GLY A 25 -8.04 -18.59 -0.35
C GLY A 25 -8.42 -17.12 -0.51
N GLU A 26 -7.57 -16.29 -1.12
CA GLU A 26 -7.93 -14.93 -1.49
C GLU A 26 -9.05 -14.94 -2.53
N GLN A 27 -10.06 -14.09 -2.34
CA GLN A 27 -11.21 -13.95 -3.24
C GLN A 27 -11.29 -12.52 -3.76
N GLN A 28 -12.04 -12.35 -4.85
CA GLN A 28 -12.31 -11.01 -5.37
C GLN A 28 -13.20 -10.23 -4.40
N PHE A 29 -12.81 -8.99 -4.09
CA PHE A 29 -13.62 -8.08 -3.27
C PHE A 29 -14.53 -7.19 -4.14
N PRO A 30 -15.69 -6.74 -3.61
CA PRO A 30 -16.56 -5.78 -4.30
C PRO A 30 -15.83 -4.46 -4.57
N LYS A 31 -15.96 -3.93 -5.79
CA LYS A 31 -15.32 -2.68 -6.17
C LYS A 31 -15.95 -1.48 -5.45
N CYS A 32 -15.11 -0.56 -4.98
CA CYS A 32 -15.50 0.76 -4.50
C CYS A 32 -15.98 1.68 -5.64
N ILE A 33 -16.77 2.70 -5.30
CA ILE A 33 -17.13 3.78 -6.22
C ILE A 33 -15.95 4.78 -6.25
N PRO A 34 -15.28 5.02 -7.40
CA PRO A 34 -14.05 5.82 -7.44
C PRO A 34 -14.21 7.30 -7.07
N THR A 35 -15.41 7.85 -7.26
CA THR A 35 -15.69 9.29 -7.11
C THR A 35 -16.37 9.63 -5.78
N GLN A 36 -16.55 8.65 -4.88
CA GLN A 36 -17.24 8.83 -3.61
C GLN A 36 -16.45 8.23 -2.45
N SER A 37 -16.74 8.70 -1.23
CA SER A 37 -16.21 8.07 -0.02
C SER A 37 -16.82 6.68 0.15
N ASN A 38 -15.99 5.69 0.50
CA ASN A 38 -16.41 4.31 0.75
C ASN A 38 -16.17 3.91 2.23
N ILE A 39 -16.18 4.89 3.15
CA ILE A 39 -15.79 4.73 4.55
C ILE A 39 -16.58 3.64 5.31
N GLU A 40 -17.84 3.39 4.93
CA GLU A 40 -18.67 2.35 5.53
C GLU A 40 -18.20 0.92 5.20
N LYS A 41 -17.43 0.76 4.13
CA LYS A 41 -16.94 -0.54 3.62
C LYS A 41 -15.46 -0.76 3.88
N LEU A 42 -14.77 0.25 4.40
CA LEU A 42 -13.31 0.28 4.53
C LEU A 42 -12.90 0.50 5.98
N TYR A 43 -11.96 -0.31 6.44
CA TYR A 43 -11.33 -0.17 7.74
C TYR A 43 -10.05 0.66 7.60
N HIS A 44 -10.01 1.77 8.32
CA HIS A 44 -8.90 2.72 8.28
C HIS A 44 -7.83 2.36 9.32
N TYR A 45 -6.60 2.21 8.87
CA TYR A 45 -5.43 1.97 9.72
C TYR A 45 -4.37 3.03 9.46
N ARG A 46 -3.73 3.50 10.52
CA ARG A 46 -2.55 4.37 10.43
C ARG A 46 -1.29 3.53 10.51
N ILE A 47 -0.47 3.57 9.47
CA ILE A 47 0.81 2.85 9.42
C ILE A 47 1.90 3.76 9.98
N THR A 48 2.57 3.30 11.03
CA THR A 48 3.73 3.98 11.64
C THR A 48 4.89 3.02 11.79
N VAL A 49 6.11 3.52 11.63
CA VAL A 49 7.33 2.72 11.79
C VAL A 49 8.01 3.07 13.11
N SER A 50 8.39 2.05 13.88
CA SER A 50 9.14 2.20 15.12
C SER A 50 10.36 1.25 15.12
N PRO A 51 11.59 1.75 15.38
CA PRO A 51 11.92 3.15 15.67
C PRO A 51 11.92 4.03 14.40
N PRO A 52 11.65 5.35 14.53
CA PRO A 52 11.55 6.27 13.38
C PRO A 52 12.92 6.74 12.84
N THR A 53 13.99 5.97 13.06
CA THR A 53 15.39 6.39 12.82
C THR A 53 15.65 6.88 11.39
N ASN A 54 15.07 6.21 10.39
CA ASN A 54 15.20 6.58 8.97
C ASN A 54 13.99 7.37 8.44
N PHE A 55 13.03 7.68 9.30
CA PHE A 55 11.79 8.37 8.92
C PHE A 55 11.93 9.90 9.08
N LEU A 56 12.68 10.35 10.08
CA LEU A 56 12.95 11.76 10.30
C LEU A 56 14.09 12.23 9.40
N ILE A 57 13.74 12.84 8.26
CA ILE A 57 14.70 13.38 7.28
C ILE A 57 14.82 14.90 7.42
N LYS A 58 15.99 15.45 7.06
CA LYS A 58 16.27 16.90 7.16
C LYS A 58 15.37 17.77 6.28
N ALA A 59 14.83 17.22 5.20
CA ALA A 59 13.96 17.91 4.25
C ALA A 59 12.71 17.06 4.00
N PRO A 60 11.67 17.19 4.84
CA PRO A 60 10.42 16.46 4.64
C PRO A 60 9.64 17.03 3.45
N THR A 61 8.67 16.26 2.95
CA THR A 61 7.69 16.76 1.99
C THR A 61 6.71 17.67 2.72
N ILE A 62 6.61 18.92 2.27
CA ILE A 62 5.75 19.96 2.86
C ILE A 62 4.80 20.50 1.78
N ILE A 63 3.54 20.74 2.16
CA ILE A 63 2.55 21.41 1.34
C ILE A 63 2.01 22.61 2.14
N GLY A 64 2.02 23.80 1.55
CA GLY A 64 1.42 24.99 2.13
C GLY A 64 -0.04 25.13 1.70
N HIS A 65 -0.95 25.37 2.65
CA HIS A 65 -2.37 25.63 2.39
C HIS A 65 -2.99 26.45 3.52
N ASP A 66 -3.81 27.45 3.20
CA ASP A 66 -4.49 28.34 4.15
C ASP A 66 -3.56 28.94 5.24
N GLU A 67 -2.40 29.49 4.85
CA GLU A 67 -1.36 30.01 5.75
C GLU A 67 -0.75 28.99 6.73
N HIS A 68 -0.99 27.69 6.51
CA HIS A 68 -0.42 26.60 7.29
C HIS A 68 0.48 25.70 6.44
N GLU A 69 1.48 25.10 7.09
CA GLU A 69 2.34 24.08 6.50
C GLU A 69 1.93 22.68 6.97
N PHE A 70 1.74 21.77 6.00
CA PHE A 70 1.40 20.37 6.24
C PHE A 70 2.58 19.47 5.89
N LEU A 71 3.06 18.71 6.88
CA LEU A 71 4.16 17.77 6.72
C LEU A 71 3.66 16.37 6.37
N PHE A 72 4.38 15.67 5.50
CA PHE A 72 4.13 14.26 5.24
C PHE A 72 4.35 13.42 6.52
N SER A 73 3.33 12.64 6.89
CA SER A 73 3.33 11.82 8.12
C SER A 73 2.85 10.40 7.84
N GLY A 74 3.62 9.67 7.03
CA GLY A 74 3.39 8.25 6.77
C GLY A 74 2.14 8.01 5.92
N PHE A 75 1.53 6.84 6.10
CA PHE A 75 0.43 6.39 5.26
C PHE A 75 -0.79 5.98 6.06
N SER A 76 -1.95 6.29 5.48
CA SER A 76 -3.23 5.67 5.83
C SER A 76 -3.47 4.47 4.91
N MET A 77 -3.85 3.33 5.48
CA MET A 77 -4.24 2.14 4.74
C MET A 77 -5.74 1.91 4.94
N PHE A 78 -6.43 1.54 3.86
CA PHE A 78 -7.84 1.17 3.88
C PHE A 78 -7.98 -0.28 3.44
N SER A 79 -8.56 -1.12 4.31
CA SER A 79 -8.78 -2.54 4.04
C SER A 79 -10.27 -2.85 3.89
N HIS A 80 -10.62 -3.78 3.01
CA HIS A 80 -11.99 -4.31 2.90
C HIS A 80 -12.33 -5.31 4.01
N TYR A 81 -11.33 -5.71 4.81
CA TYR A 81 -11.43 -6.69 5.89
C TYR A 81 -10.88 -6.10 7.19
N LYS A 82 -11.48 -6.47 8.33
CA LYS A 82 -11.02 -6.06 9.67
C LYS A 82 -9.71 -6.74 10.05
#